data_AF-A0A556AVC4-F1
#
_entry.id   AF-A0A556AVC4-F1
#
_cell.length_a   1.000
_cell.length_b   1.000
_cell.length_c   1.000
_cell.angle_alpha   90.00
_cell.angle_beta   90.00
_cell.angle_gamma   90.00
#
_symmetry.space_group_name_H-M   'P 1'
#
loop_
_entity.id
_entity.type
_entity.pdbx_description
1 polymer ?
#
loop_
_entity_poly.entity_id
_entity_poly.type
_entity_poly.pdbx_seq_one_letter_code
_entity_poly.pdbx_strand_id
1 'polypeptide(L)' 'ASSKICSCCGVKYDHSVQPEGQWSLKIREWCCASCNSDHDRDVNASINLSRWVK' A
#
# COMPACT_ATOMS: atom_id res chain seq x y z
N ALA A 1 -3.04 -9.41 -0.44
CA ALA A 1 -1.82 -9.02 0.32
C ALA A 1 -2.08 -7.69 1.01
N SER A 2 -1.92 -7.62 2.33
CA SER A 2 -2.16 -6.41 3.14
C SER A 2 -1.28 -5.22 2.73
N SER A 3 -0.10 -5.49 2.15
CA SER A 3 0.78 -4.47 1.58
C SER A 3 0.18 -3.69 0.42
N LYS A 4 -0.79 -4.27 -0.31
CA LYS A 4 -1.47 -3.64 -1.46
C LYS A 4 -2.74 -2.86 -1.07
N ILE A 5 -2.92 -2.57 0.22
CA ILE A 5 -4.06 -1.81 0.71
C ILE A 5 -3.51 -0.55 1.34
N CYS A 6 -4.01 0.62 0.97
CA CYS A 6 -3.64 1.85 1.65
C CYS A 6 -4.15 1.81 3.09
N SER A 7 -3.25 1.88 4.06
CA SER A 7 -3.65 1.97 5.48
C SER A 7 -4.28 3.33 5.84
N CYS A 8 -4.11 4.37 5.03
CA CYS A 8 -4.76 5.66 5.26
C CYS A 8 -6.24 5.64 4.82
N CYS A 9 -6.52 5.36 3.55
CA CYS A 9 -7.87 5.43 2.98
C CYS A 9 -8.55 4.07 2.76
N GLY A 10 -7.86 2.95 2.95
CA GLY A 10 -8.42 1.61 2.77
C GLY A 10 -8.55 1.16 1.31
N VAL A 11 -8.22 2.02 0.34
CA VAL A 11 -8.28 1.67 -1.08
C VAL A 11 -7.33 0.51 -1.37
N LYS A 12 -7.83 -0.48 -2.10
CA LYS A 12 -6.98 -1.52 -2.67
C LYS A 12 -6.25 -0.93 -3.86
N TYR A 13 -4.96 -1.22 -3.95
CA TYR A 13 -4.17 -0.84 -5.09
C TYR A 13 -4.71 -1.50 -6.36
N ASP A 14 -4.79 -0.72 -7.43
CA ASP A 14 -5.20 -1.16 -8.76
C ASP A 14 -4.01 -1.02 -9.74
N HIS A 15 -3.70 -2.12 -10.41
CA HIS A 15 -2.61 -2.23 -11.37
C HIS A 15 -2.88 -1.42 -12.66
N SER A 16 -4.13 -1.03 -12.92
CA SER A 16 -4.50 -0.15 -14.03
C SER A 16 -4.16 1.32 -13.74
N VAL A 17 -3.94 1.69 -12.47
CA VAL A 17 -3.82 3.09 -12.03
C VAL A 17 -2.38 3.49 -11.70
N GLN A 18 -1.48 2.54 -11.36
CA GLN A 18 -0.06 2.86 -11.22
C GLN A 18 0.85 1.87 -11.97
N PRO A 19 2.03 2.32 -12.44
CA PRO A 19 2.84 1.60 -13.42
C PRO A 19 3.40 0.28 -12.87
N GLU A 20 3.47 -0.72 -13.76
CA GLU A 20 4.21 -1.96 -13.51
C GLU A 20 5.66 -1.62 -13.14
N GLY A 21 6.02 -1.84 -11.88
CA GLY A 21 7.34 -1.53 -11.35
C GLY A 21 7.30 -0.89 -9.97
N GLN A 22 6.27 -0.08 -9.66
CA GLN A 22 6.07 0.58 -8.36
C GLN A 22 5.98 -0.42 -7.19
N TRP A 23 5.67 -1.68 -7.49
CA TRP A 23 5.46 -2.75 -6.51
C TRP A 23 6.35 -3.96 -6.70
N SER A 24 7.41 -3.85 -7.50
CA SER A 24 8.45 -4.88 -7.49
C SER A 24 8.95 -5.06 -6.05
N LEU A 25 9.38 -6.26 -5.67
CA LEU A 25 9.90 -6.50 -4.32
C LEU A 25 11.01 -5.50 -3.91
N LYS A 26 11.65 -4.87 -4.89
CA LYS A 26 12.67 -3.84 -4.71
C LYS A 26 12.15 -2.48 -4.27
N ILE A 27 10.89 -2.13 -4.53
CA ILE A 27 10.36 -0.81 -4.16
C ILE A 27 9.84 -0.85 -2.73
N ARG A 28 10.45 -0.07 -1.85
CA ARG A 28 10.07 0.01 -0.43
C ARG A 28 8.97 1.05 -0.20
N GLU A 29 8.98 2.12 -0.98
CA GLU A 29 8.14 3.29 -0.77
C GLU A 29 7.23 3.55 -1.97
N TRP A 30 5.98 3.94 -1.71
CA TRP A 30 5.01 4.26 -2.75
C TRP A 30 4.01 5.31 -2.25
N CYS A 31 3.42 6.06 -3.18
CA CYS A 31 2.41 7.06 -2.87
C CYS A 31 1.01 6.55 -3.30
N CYS A 32 0.02 6.71 -2.42
CA CYS A 32 -1.35 6.30 -2.72
C CYS A 32 -2.00 7.23 -3.73
N ALA A 33 -2.45 6.70 -4.88
CA ALA A 33 -3.12 7.50 -5.91
C ALA A 33 -4.49 8.06 -5.48
N SER A 34 -5.10 7.51 -4.42
CA SER A 34 -6.43 7.95 -3.95
C SER A 34 -6.37 9.06 -2.89
N CYS A 35 -5.37 9.03 -2.01
CA CYS A 35 -5.26 9.97 -0.88
C CYS A 35 -3.92 10.69 -0.81
N ASN A 36 -3.03 10.45 -1.77
CA ASN A 36 -1.70 11.03 -1.88
C ASN A 36 -0.78 10.80 -0.67
N SER A 37 -1.07 9.79 0.16
CA SER A 37 -0.24 9.43 1.30
C SER A 37 0.96 8.60 0.87
N ASP A 38 2.13 8.95 1.37
CA ASP A 38 3.35 8.14 1.22
C ASP A 38 3.36 6.98 2.22
N HIS A 39 3.81 5.83 1.73
CA HIS A 39 3.79 4.59 2.46
C HIS A 39 5.08 3.83 2.24
N ASP A 40 5.71 3.41 3.34
CA ASP A 40 6.61 2.26 3.33
C ASP A 40 5.78 0.97 3.30
N ARG A 41 6.17 0.02 2.46
CA ARG A 41 5.47 -1.25 2.24
C ARG A 41 5.31 -2.07 3.51
N ASP A 42 6.39 -2.20 4.28
CA ASP A 42 6.44 -3.07 5.45
C ASP A 42 5.67 -2.43 6.61
N VAL A 43 5.84 -1.10 6.79
CA VAL A 43 5.06 -0.32 7.76
C VAL A 43 3.57 -0.37 7.40
N ASN A 44 3.21 -0.11 6.15
CA ASN A 44 1.81 -0.16 5.69
C ASN A 44 1.19 -1.55 5.88
N ALA A 45 1.94 -2.61 5.54
CA ALA A 45 1.50 -3.98 5.77
C ALA A 45 1.27 -4.28 7.25
N SER A 46 2.18 -3.82 8.14
CA SER A 46 2.05 -3.99 9.59
C SER A 46 0.84 -3.26 10.17
N ILE A 47 0.58 -2.02 9.73
CA ILE A 47 -0.59 -1.23 10.16
C ILE A 47 -1.86 -1.92 9.72
N ASN A 48 -1.91 -2.37 8.47
CA ASN A 48 -3.06 -3.11 7.98
C ASN A 48 -3.27 -4.35 8.83
N LEU A 49 -2.27 -5.22 8.98
CA LEU A 49 -2.35 -6.43 9.80
C LEU A 49 -2.82 -6.15 11.23
N SER A 50 -2.30 -5.12 11.89
CA SER A 50 -2.74 -4.68 13.23
C SER A 50 -4.23 -4.36 13.29
N ARG A 51 -4.82 -3.82 12.22
CA ARG A 51 -6.27 -3.56 12.13
C ARG A 51 -7.13 -4.80 11.88
N TRP A 52 -6.59 -5.88 11.32
CA TRP A 52 -7.32 -7.14 11.08
C TRP A 52 -7.35 -8.07 12.30
N VAL A 53 -6.49 -7.85 13.29
CA VAL A 53 -6.40 -8.69 14.51
C VAL A 53 -7.36 -8.21 15.61
N LYS A 54 -8.37 -7.39 15.27
CA LYS A 54 -9.52 -7.05 16.12
C LYS A 54 -10.77 -7.74 15.61
#